data_AF-A0A7S3TVD7-F1
#
_entry.id   AF-A0A7S3TVD7-F1
#
_cell.length_a   1.000
_cell.length_b   1.000
_cell.length_c   1.000
_cell.angle_alpha   90.00
_cell.angle_beta   90.00
_cell.angle_gamma   90.00
#
_symmetry.space_group_name_H-M   'P 1'
#
loop_
_entity.id
_entity.type
_entity.pdbx_description
1 polymer ?
#
loop_
_entity_poly.entity_id
_entity_poly.type
_entity_poly.pdbx_seq_one_letter_code
_entity_poly.pdbx_strand_id
1 'polypeptide(L)'
;HERVVELLIRHGAEINLQNSDGGTALMAAAHLGDERVVDLLIRHGAEVNLQNSGGGTALFIAATATGGHAKVVELLIRHGAEMAGGADAVGAAGAVGVGGHGTRGVALV
;
A
#
# COMPACT_ATOMS: atom_id res chain seq x y z
N HIS A 1 -15.05 4.20 -3.40
CA HIS A 1 -15.67 3.16 -4.28
C HIS A 1 -15.93 1.84 -3.54
N GLU A 2 -16.60 1.93 -2.39
CA GLU A 2 -16.67 0.83 -1.41
C GLU A 2 -17.27 -0.48 -1.95
N ARG A 3 -18.41 -0.41 -2.65
CA ARG A 3 -19.12 -1.59 -3.15
C ARG A 3 -18.33 -2.39 -4.20
N VAL A 4 -17.44 -1.74 -4.94
CA VAL A 4 -16.56 -2.42 -5.90
C VAL A 4 -15.45 -3.17 -5.17
N VAL A 5 -14.84 -2.52 -4.17
CA VAL A 5 -13.81 -3.14 -3.32
C VAL A 5 -14.39 -4.36 -2.59
N GLU A 6 -15.58 -4.23 -2.02
CA GLU A 6 -16.27 -5.34 -1.35
C GLU A 6 -16.53 -6.53 -2.31
N LEU A 7 -16.98 -6.24 -3.54
CA LEU A 7 -17.23 -7.28 -4.53
C LEU A 7 -15.95 -8.03 -4.91
N LEU A 8 -14.84 -7.31 -5.08
CA LEU A 8 -13.54 -7.90 -5.40
C LEU A 8 -13.05 -8.82 -4.27
N ILE A 9 -13.11 -8.37 -3.03
CA ILE A 9 -12.70 -9.18 -1.86
C ILE A 9 -13.55 -10.45 -1.76
N ARG A 10 -14.88 -10.34 -1.95
CA ARG A 10 -15.78 -11.51 -1.92
C ARG A 10 -15.48 -12.54 -3.03
N HIS A 11 -14.86 -12.12 -4.14
CA HIS A 11 -14.46 -13.00 -5.23
C HIS A 11 -13.00 -13.48 -5.12
N GLY A 12 -12.38 -13.31 -3.94
CA GLY A 12 -11.03 -13.83 -3.67
C GLY A 12 -9.90 -12.91 -4.12
N ALA A 13 -10.15 -11.61 -4.29
CA ALA A 13 -9.06 -10.67 -4.49
C ALA A 13 -8.12 -10.66 -3.29
N GLU A 14 -6.81 -10.75 -3.55
CA GLU A 14 -5.77 -10.69 -2.53
C GLU A 14 -5.66 -9.27 -1.99
N ILE A 15 -6.01 -9.09 -0.71
CA ILE A 15 -6.10 -7.78 -0.05
C ILE A 15 -4.73 -7.12 0.13
N ASN A 16 -3.70 -7.94 0.38
CA ASN A 16 -2.34 -7.51 0.65
C ASN A 16 -1.44 -7.51 -0.59
N LEU A 17 -2.03 -7.67 -1.79
CA LEU A 17 -1.26 -7.66 -3.03
C LEU A 17 -0.52 -6.32 -3.21
N GLN A 18 0.78 -6.42 -3.45
CA GLN A 18 1.64 -5.29 -3.73
C GLN A 18 1.84 -5.14 -5.24
N ASN A 19 1.77 -3.91 -5.74
CA ASN A 19 2.19 -3.60 -7.11
C ASN A 19 3.74 -3.61 -7.23
N SER A 20 4.27 -3.27 -8.41
CA SER A 20 5.72 -3.22 -8.66
C SER A 20 6.50 -2.28 -7.75
N ASP A 21 5.82 -1.28 -7.18
CA ASP A 21 6.42 -0.29 -6.28
C ASP A 21 6.19 -0.64 -4.80
N GLY A 22 5.64 -1.82 -4.50
CA GLY A 22 5.29 -2.22 -3.14
C GLY A 22 4.01 -1.57 -2.60
N GLY A 23 3.27 -0.85 -3.45
CA GLY A 23 2.02 -0.18 -3.08
C GLY A 23 0.85 -1.16 -2.92
N THR A 24 0.08 -1.01 -1.85
CA THR A 24 -1.13 -1.81 -1.57
C THR A 24 -2.41 -1.03 -1.81
N ALA A 25 -3.55 -1.73 -1.87
CA ALA A 25 -4.86 -1.10 -1.91
C ALA A 25 -5.10 -0.19 -0.69
N LEU A 26 -4.59 -0.57 0.49
CA LEU A 26 -4.69 0.22 1.71
C LEU A 26 -3.90 1.53 1.61
N MET A 27 -2.70 1.50 1.04
CA MET A 27 -1.88 2.70 0.80
C MET A 27 -2.56 3.67 -0.17
N ALA A 28 -3.19 3.15 -1.24
CA ALA A 28 -3.93 3.98 -2.19
C ALA A 28 -5.16 4.64 -1.53
N ALA A 29 -5.93 3.87 -0.75
CA ALA A 29 -7.06 4.40 0.01
C ALA A 29 -6.62 5.45 1.04
N ALA A 30 -5.48 5.22 1.69
CA ALA A 30 -4.88 6.13 2.64
C ALA A 30 -4.43 7.46 2.00
N HIS A 31 -3.83 7.41 0.81
CA HIS A 31 -3.44 8.60 0.04
C HIS A 31 -4.64 9.47 -0.34
N LEU A 32 -5.74 8.82 -0.74
CA LEU A 32 -6.97 9.49 -1.14
C LEU A 32 -7.82 9.98 0.04
N GLY A 33 -7.55 9.48 1.25
CA GLY A 33 -8.34 9.82 2.44
C GLY A 33 -9.71 9.12 2.50
N ASP A 34 -9.91 8.02 1.76
CA ASP A 34 -11.21 7.32 1.72
C ASP A 34 -11.39 6.44 2.96
N GLU A 35 -11.83 7.06 4.07
CA GLU A 35 -12.03 6.45 5.38
C GLU A 35 -12.80 5.12 5.31
N ARG A 36 -13.83 5.05 4.44
CA ARG A 36 -14.69 3.87 4.32
C ARG A 36 -13.96 2.69 3.68
N VAL A 37 -13.18 2.96 2.65
CA VAL A 37 -12.39 1.92 1.98
C VAL A 37 -11.25 1.46 2.89
N VAL A 38 -10.63 2.37 3.65
CA VAL A 38 -9.61 2.00 4.65
C VAL A 38 -10.21 1.08 5.72
N ASP A 39 -11.36 1.44 6.31
CA ASP A 39 -12.05 0.62 7.31
C ASP A 39 -12.42 -0.77 6.74
N LEU A 40 -12.97 -0.80 5.53
CA LEU A 40 -13.34 -2.04 4.85
C LEU A 40 -12.14 -2.97 4.65
N LEU A 41 -11.03 -2.44 4.11
CA LEU A 41 -9.83 -3.23 3.86
C LEU A 41 -9.26 -3.81 5.16
N ILE A 42 -9.18 -3.01 6.22
CA ILE A 42 -8.69 -3.46 7.53
C ILE A 42 -9.59 -4.53 8.13
N ARG A 43 -10.91 -4.37 8.08
CA ARG A 43 -11.87 -5.38 8.57
C ARG A 43 -11.75 -6.72 7.84
N HIS A 44 -11.34 -6.69 6.58
CA HIS A 44 -11.10 -7.88 5.79
C HIS A 44 -9.67 -8.45 5.93
N GLY A 45 -8.84 -7.89 6.82
CA GLY A 45 -7.53 -8.43 7.16
C GLY A 45 -6.37 -7.79 6.39
N ALA A 46 -6.53 -6.55 5.91
CA ALA A 46 -5.41 -5.82 5.32
C ALA A 46 -4.27 -5.62 6.33
N GLU A 47 -3.04 -5.92 5.90
CA GLU A 47 -1.84 -5.67 6.68
C GLU A 47 -1.51 -4.17 6.70
N VAL A 48 -1.70 -3.55 7.86
CA VAL A 48 -1.56 -2.10 8.06
C VAL A 48 -0.12 -1.58 7.98
N ASN A 49 0.86 -2.46 8.24
CA ASN A 49 2.28 -2.11 8.36
C ASN A 49 3.12 -2.53 7.15
N LEU A 50 2.50 -2.95 6.05
CA LEU A 50 3.23 -3.20 4.80
C LEU A 50 3.95 -1.92 4.36
N GLN A 51 5.17 -2.11 3.85
CA GLN A 51 6.01 -1.04 3.35
C GLN A 51 6.11 -1.13 1.83
N ASN A 52 6.05 0.02 1.17
CA ASN A 52 6.37 0.11 -0.25
C ASN A 52 7.89 0.10 -0.46
N SER A 53 8.35 0.11 -1.71
CA SER A 53 9.78 0.10 -2.05
C SER A 53 10.57 1.29 -1.48
N GLY A 54 9.88 2.36 -1.07
CA GLY A 54 10.47 3.53 -0.39
C GLY A 54 10.36 3.49 1.15
N GLY A 55 9.93 2.37 1.75
CA GLY A 55 9.73 2.25 3.19
C GLY A 55 8.46 2.94 3.71
N GLY A 56 7.62 3.48 2.83
CA GLY A 56 6.38 4.17 3.19
C GLY A 56 5.27 3.18 3.55
N THR A 57 4.64 3.37 4.70
CA THR A 57 3.44 2.65 5.14
C THR A 57 2.16 3.41 4.76
N ALA A 58 0.99 2.77 4.87
CA ALA A 58 -0.30 3.46 4.69
C ALA A 58 -0.45 4.67 5.63
N LEU A 59 0.07 4.56 6.86
CA LEU A 59 0.07 5.63 7.85
C LEU A 59 0.94 6.82 7.42
N PHE A 60 2.16 6.55 6.96
CA PHE A 60 3.06 7.59 6.45
C PHE A 60 2.44 8.32 5.25
N ILE A 61 1.79 7.58 4.35
CA ILE A 61 1.13 8.14 3.17
C ILE A 61 -0.08 9.00 3.56
N ALA A 62 -0.94 8.56 4.48
CA ALA A 62 -2.07 9.35 4.97
C ALA A 62 -1.62 10.65 5.68
N ALA A 63 -0.52 10.58 6.44
CA ALA A 63 0.02 11.72 7.17
C ALA A 63 0.68 12.77 6.24
N THR A 64 1.27 12.33 5.13
CA THR A 64 1.94 13.22 4.15
C THR A 64 1.03 13.68 3.01
N ALA A 65 -0.18 13.14 2.90
CA ALA A 65 -1.15 13.52 1.87
C ALA A 65 -1.59 14.99 2.01
N THR A 66 -1.75 15.65 0.86
CA THR A 66 -2.24 17.02 0.80
C THR A 66 -3.67 17.10 1.35
N GLY A 67 -3.85 17.81 2.46
CA GLY A 67 -5.14 17.93 3.14
C GLY A 67 -5.20 17.24 4.51
N GLY A 68 -4.17 16.45 4.86
CA GLY A 68 -4.02 15.86 6.19
C GLY A 68 -5.21 14.99 6.57
N HIS A 69 -5.20 13.72 6.14
CA HIS A 69 -6.30 12.78 6.37
C HIS A 69 -6.33 12.28 7.82
N ALA A 70 -6.51 13.19 8.78
CA ALA A 70 -6.38 12.95 10.21
C ALA A 70 -7.24 11.77 10.70
N LYS A 71 -8.42 11.59 10.09
CA LYS A 71 -9.33 10.50 10.43
C LYS A 71 -8.82 9.15 9.96
N VAL A 72 -8.22 9.09 8.78
CA VAL A 72 -7.55 7.89 8.26
C VAL A 72 -6.33 7.55 9.11
N VAL A 73 -5.53 8.56 9.47
CA VAL A 73 -4.38 8.41 10.39
C VAL A 73 -4.84 7.83 11.73
N GLU A 74 -5.90 8.39 12.32
CA GLU A 74 -6.47 7.90 13.57
C GLU A 74 -6.97 6.45 13.43
N LEU A 75 -7.66 6.13 12.33
CA LEU A 75 -8.16 4.79 12.06
C LEU A 75 -7.00 3.78 11.94
N LEU A 76 -5.96 4.10 11.17
CA LEU A 76 -4.77 3.25 11.02
C LEU A 76 -4.08 3.01 12.38
N ILE A 77 -3.89 4.06 13.19
CA ILE A 77 -3.28 3.93 14.53
C ILE A 77 -4.13 3.04 15.44
N ARG A 78 -5.45 3.20 15.45
CA ARG A 78 -6.36 2.34 16.23
C ARG A 78 -6.27 0.87 15.85
N HIS A 79 -5.90 0.58 14.60
CA HIS A 79 -5.73 -0.77 14.07
C HIS A 79 -4.28 -1.26 14.09
N GLY A 80 -3.40 -0.61 14.87
CA GLY A 80 -2.05 -1.10 15.12
C GLY A 80 -1.02 -0.64 14.08
N ALA A 81 -1.31 0.42 13.33
CA ALA A 81 -0.29 1.02 12.47
C ALA A 81 0.84 1.62 13.32
N GLU A 82 2.06 1.20 13.02
CA GLU A 82 3.24 1.64 13.76
C GLU A 82 3.69 3.01 13.25
N MET A 83 3.87 3.97 14.18
CA MET A 83 4.41 5.30 13.88
C MET A 83 5.90 5.26 13.46
N ALA A 84 6.57 4.14 13.74
CA ALA A 84 7.96 3.96 13.43
C ALA A 84 8.12 3.47 11.98
N GLY A 85 8.41 4.40 11.07
CA GLY A 85 9.34 4.11 9.97
C GLY A 85 10.75 3.91 10.53
N GLY A 86 10.89 2.92 11.43
CA GLY A 86 12.09 2.67 12.21
C GLY A 86 13.25 2.39 11.29
N ALA A 87 14.17 3.35 11.25
CA ALA A 87 15.50 3.25 10.70
C ALA A 87 16.22 1.99 11.22
N ASP A 88 16.15 0.91 10.46
CA ASP A 88 17.20 -0.12 10.39
C ASP A 88 17.29 -0.61 8.94
N ALA A 89 17.72 0.30 8.07
CA ALA A 89 18.25 -0.05 6.75
C ALA A 89 19.70 -0.58 6.87
N VAL A 90 19.97 -1.45 7.84
CA VAL A 90 21.21 -2.23 7.94
C VAL A 90 20.89 -3.72 8.10
N GLY A 91 20.75 -4.38 6.94
CA GLY A 91 20.82 -5.84 6.77
C GLY A 91 19.47 -6.56 6.92
N ALA A 92 19.09 -7.56 6.13
CA ALA A 92 19.72 -8.29 5.03
C ALA A 92 18.58 -9.03 4.29
N ALA A 93 18.53 -9.01 2.96
CA ALA A 93 18.90 -10.13 2.07
C ALA A 93 17.81 -11.20 1.79
N GLY A 94 17.52 -11.37 0.49
CA GLY A 94 16.87 -12.54 -0.12
C GLY A 94 15.56 -12.19 -0.84
N ALA A 95 15.37 -12.31 -2.16
CA ALA A 95 16.14 -13.00 -3.16
C ALA A 95 15.74 -12.53 -4.59
N VAL A 96 16.73 -12.55 -5.49
CA VAL A 96 16.69 -12.84 -6.94
C VAL A 96 15.76 -12.05 -7.89
N GLY A 97 16.38 -11.40 -8.88
CA GLY A 97 15.66 -10.90 -10.06
C GLY A 97 16.47 -10.03 -11.02
N VAL A 98 17.77 -10.28 -11.22
CA VAL A 98 18.45 -9.73 -12.41
C VAL A 98 17.93 -10.46 -13.64
N GLY A 99 17.11 -9.80 -14.46
CA GLY A 99 16.67 -10.38 -15.72
C GLY A 99 15.67 -9.54 -16.50
N GLY A 100 16.17 -8.83 -17.51
CA GLY A 100 15.38 -8.55 -18.72
C GLY A 100 15.21 -7.08 -19.10
N HIS A 101 16.29 -6.42 -19.52
CA HIS A 101 16.15 -5.33 -20.49
C HIS A 101 15.60 -5.91 -21.81
N GLY A 102 14.28 -5.82 -21.98
CA GLY A 102 13.58 -6.12 -23.23
C GLY A 102 13.11 -4.83 -23.91
N THR A 103 14.02 -3.91 -24.25
CA THR A 103 13.68 -2.82 -25.18
C THR A 103 13.52 -3.43 -26.57
N ARG A 104 12.28 -3.75 -26.95
CA ARG A 104 11.91 -4.09 -28.33
C ARG A 104 10.94 -3.04 -28.87
N GLY A 105 11.34 -2.46 -30.01
CA GLY A 105 10.51 -1.64 -30.89
C GLY A 105 10.62 -0.15 -30.54
N VAL A 106 10.89 0.77 -31.45
CA VAL A 106 10.78 0.75 -32.91
C VAL A 106 11.60 1.91 -33.46
N ALA A 107 12.47 1.67 -34.44
CA ALA A 107 12.93 2.72 -35.35
C ALA A 107 12.30 2.41 -36.71
N LEU A 108 11.44 3.35 -37.13
CA LEU A 108 10.73 3.38 -38.39
C LEU A 108 11.73 3.37 -39.57
N VAL A 109 11.21 2.83 -40.68
CA VAL A 109 11.76 2.74 -42.05
C VAL A 109 12.66 3.90 -42.47
#